data_AF-A0A526XRC6-F1
#
_entry.id   AF-A0A526XRC6-F1
#
_cell.length_a   1.000
_cell.length_b   1.000
_cell.length_c   1.000
_cell.angle_alpha   90.00
_cell.angle_beta   90.00
_cell.angle_gamma   90.00
#
_symmetry.space_group_name_H-M   'P 1'
#
loop_
_entity.id
_entity.type
_entity.pdbx_description
1 polymer ?
#
loop_
_entity_poly.entity_id
_entity_poly.type
_entity_poly.pdbx_seq_one_letter_code
_entity_poly.pdbx_strand_id
1 'polypeptide(L)'
;LLGPSGCGKTSTLRMIAGLEKPDEGQILIDGADVADWGAAERDVALVLQQYSLYPRYTVRENLEFPLKPKIRRIEPDEIKSRVDRVAKTLRIE
;
A
#
# COMPACT_ATOMS: atom_id res chain seq x y z
N LEU A 1 -15.51 -2.52 4.14
CA LEU A 1 -16.37 -1.64 4.97
C LEU A 1 -17.56 -1.21 4.13
N LEU A 2 -18.79 -1.45 4.61
CA LEU A 2 -20.04 -1.10 3.93
C LEU A 2 -20.74 0.02 4.70
N GLY A 3 -21.37 0.96 3.98
CA GLY A 3 -22.10 2.08 4.57
C GLY A 3 -22.25 3.26 3.60
N PRO A 4 -23.14 4.23 3.90
CA PRO A 4 -23.43 5.37 3.02
C PRO A 4 -22.22 6.29 2.83
N SER A 5 -22.25 7.15 1.81
CA SER A 5 -21.24 8.19 1.64
C SER A 5 -21.13 9.06 2.89
N GLY A 6 -19.91 9.35 3.33
CA GLY A 6 -19.65 10.11 4.56
C GLY A 6 -19.61 9.30 5.86
N CYS A 7 -19.89 7.99 5.86
CA CYS A 7 -19.86 7.18 7.09
C CYS A 7 -18.45 6.83 7.61
N GLY A 8 -17.40 7.53 7.17
CA GLY A 8 -16.03 7.36 7.69
C GLY A 8 -15.18 6.23 7.08
N LYS A 9 -15.67 5.45 6.11
CA LYS A 9 -14.90 4.31 5.52
C LYS A 9 -13.47 4.68 5.10
N THR A 10 -13.35 5.77 4.33
CA THR A 10 -12.06 6.22 3.80
C THR A 10 -11.15 6.70 4.92
N SER A 11 -11.69 7.45 5.89
CA SER A 11 -10.95 7.87 7.10
C SER A 11 -10.45 6.66 7.89
N THR A 12 -11.29 5.65 8.11
CA THR A 12 -10.88 4.41 8.78
C THR A 12 -9.75 3.68 8.05
N LEU A 13 -9.84 3.52 6.72
CA LEU A 13 -8.77 2.89 5.94
C LEU A 13 -7.47 3.71 5.96
N ARG A 14 -7.57 5.04 5.93
CA ARG A 14 -6.41 5.95 6.03
C ARG A 14 -5.76 5.88 7.41
N MET A 15 -6.55 5.77 8.48
CA MET A 15 -6.03 5.55 9.83
C MET A 15 -5.31 4.21 9.94
N ILE A 16 -5.87 3.12 9.40
CA ILE A 16 -5.19 1.81 9.38
C ILE A 16 -3.86 1.89 8.62
N ALA A 17 -3.85 2.56 7.46
CA ALA A 17 -2.67 2.74 6.63
C ALA A 17 -1.62 3.73 7.20
N GLY A 18 -1.89 4.39 8.33
CA GLY A 18 -0.99 5.39 8.91
C GLY A 18 -0.94 6.72 8.15
N LEU A 19 -1.98 7.03 7.38
CA LEU A 19 -2.14 8.30 6.67
C LEU A 19 -2.96 9.33 7.46
N GLU A 20 -3.66 8.88 8.50
CA GLU A 20 -4.38 9.70 9.48
C GLU A 20 -4.11 9.12 10.88
N LYS A 21 -4.08 9.98 11.91
CA LYS A 21 -3.90 9.54 13.31
C LYS A 21 -5.27 9.34 13.96
N PRO A 22 -5.53 8.23 14.67
CA PRO A 22 -6.74 8.12 15.48
C PRO A 22 -6.68 9.09 16.65
N ASP A 23 -7.80 9.73 16.98
CA ASP A 23 -7.91 10.58 18.17
C ASP A 23 -7.80 9.75 19.46
N GLU A 24 -8.44 8.58 19.47
CA GLU A 24 -8.48 7.65 20.59
C GLU A 24 -8.50 6.19 20.10
N GLY A 25 -8.17 5.25 21.00
CA GLY A 25 -8.18 3.81 20.72
C GLY A 25 -6.85 3.27 20.22
N GLN A 26 -6.89 2.04 19.69
CA GLN A 26 -5.69 1.30 19.26
C GLN A 26 -5.89 0.72 17.87
N ILE A 27 -4.79 0.59 17.12
CA ILE A 27 -4.77 -0.12 15.84
C ILE A 27 -3.75 -1.25 15.99
N LEU A 28 -4.22 -2.49 15.95
CA LEU A 28 -3.37 -3.66 16.09
C LEU A 28 -3.09 -4.29 14.73
N ILE A 29 -1.82 -4.40 14.36
CA ILE A 29 -1.35 -5.19 13.20
C ILE A 29 -0.45 -6.28 13.75
N ASP A 30 -0.78 -7.55 13.49
CA ASP A 30 -0.09 -8.72 14.05
C ASP A 30 0.10 -8.67 15.58
N GLY A 31 -0.87 -8.07 16.28
CA GLY A 31 -0.86 -7.91 17.73
C GLY A 31 -0.02 -6.75 18.26
N ALA A 32 0.71 -6.02 17.42
CA ALA A 32 1.44 -4.82 17.80
C ALA A 32 0.55 -3.58 17.65
N ASP A 33 0.57 -2.69 18.65
CA ASP A 33 -0.09 -1.38 18.54
C ASP A 33 0.75 -0.46 17.65
N VAL A 34 0.18 -0.12 16.49
CA VAL A 34 0.83 0.69 15.46
C VAL A 34 0.30 2.11 15.40
N ALA A 35 -0.48 2.57 16.40
CA ALA A 35 -1.13 3.88 16.36
C ALA A 35 -0.17 5.04 16.09
N ASP A 36 1.06 4.97 16.62
CA ASP A 36 2.11 5.98 16.45
C ASP A 36 3.12 5.66 15.32
N TRP A 37 2.97 4.54 14.61
CA TRP A 37 3.85 4.18 13.50
C TRP A 37 3.47 4.98 12.25
N GLY A 38 4.47 5.42 11.49
CA GLY A 38 4.29 6.01 10.17
C GLY A 38 3.85 4.98 9.13
N ALA A 39 3.25 5.45 8.02
CA ALA A 39 2.69 4.57 6.99
C ALA A 39 3.68 3.51 6.44
N ALA A 40 4.95 3.88 6.27
CA ALA A 40 5.99 2.98 5.76
C ALA A 40 6.41 1.88 6.76
N GLU A 41 6.18 2.07 8.05
CA GLU A 41 6.56 1.14 9.11
C GLU A 41 5.51 0.05 9.32
N ARG A 42 4.27 0.29 8.89
CA ARG A 42 3.12 -0.60 9.12
C ARG A 42 3.04 -1.81 8.18
N ASP A 43 3.92 -1.87 7.17
CA ASP A 43 3.97 -2.94 6.15
C ASP A 43 2.59 -3.27 5.51
N VAL A 44 1.81 -2.23 5.22
CA VAL A 44 0.48 -2.34 4.57
C VAL A 44 0.45 -1.64 3.22
N ALA A 45 -0.30 -2.22 2.28
CA ALA A 45 -0.57 -1.62 0.98
C ALA A 45 -2.01 -1.11 0.90
N LEU A 46 -2.19 0.16 0.52
CA LEU A 46 -3.51 0.77 0.33
C LEU A 46 -3.74 1.08 -1.15
N VAL A 47 -4.81 0.50 -1.71
CA VAL A 47 -5.30 0.85 -3.05
C VAL A 47 -6.40 1.91 -2.90
N LEU A 48 -6.12 3.12 -3.38
CA LEU A 48 -7.02 4.27 -3.26
C LEU A 48 -8.13 4.24 -4.32
N GLN A 49 -9.26 4.90 -4.03
CA GLN A 49 -10.37 5.04 -4.99
C GLN A 49 -9.99 5.83 -6.25
N GLN A 50 -9.07 6.80 -6.11
CA GLN A 50 -8.50 7.54 -7.23
C GLN A 50 -7.15 6.93 -7.63
N TYR A 51 -6.91 6.79 -8.94
CA TYR A 51 -5.69 6.22 -9.46
C TYR A 51 -4.47 6.98 -8.94
N SER A 52 -3.62 6.27 -8.21
CA SER A 52 -2.37 6.79 -7.65
C SER A 52 -1.18 6.21 -8.41
N LEU A 53 -1.24 6.29 -9.75
CA LEU A 53 -0.14 5.89 -10.61
C LEU A 53 0.87 7.03 -10.74
N TYR A 54 2.14 6.69 -10.89
CA TYR A 54 3.20 7.63 -11.26
C TYR A 54 3.09 7.91 -12.77
N PRO A 55 2.62 9.10 -13.20
CA PRO A 55 2.27 9.34 -14.61
C PRO A 55 3.48 9.36 -15.54
N ARG A 56 4.68 9.54 -14.97
CA ARG A 56 5.96 9.58 -15.68
C ARG A 56 6.57 8.19 -15.86
N TYR A 57 5.98 7.17 -15.24
CA TYR A 57 6.48 5.80 -15.23
C TYR A 57 5.61 4.94 -16.17
N THR A 58 6.23 4.01 -16.86
CA THR A 58 5.57 2.92 -17.56
C THR A 58 4.78 2.02 -16.58
N VAL A 59 3.94 1.13 -17.11
CA VAL A 59 3.22 0.13 -16.30
C VAL A 59 4.21 -0.71 -15.48
N ARG A 60 5.30 -1.18 -16.11
CA ARG A 60 6.33 -1.96 -15.42
C ARG A 60 7.02 -1.15 -14.32
N GLU A 61 7.41 0.09 -14.59
CA GLU A 61 8.05 0.95 -13.59
C GLU A 61 7.13 1.25 -12.39
N ASN A 62 5.83 1.41 -12.61
CA ASN A 62 4.84 1.53 -11.54
C ASN A 62 4.79 0.27 -10.66
N LEU A 63 4.87 -0.93 -11.25
CA LEU A 63 4.86 -2.20 -10.53
C LEU A 63 6.19 -2.48 -9.80
N GLU A 64 7.31 -2.04 -10.36
CA GLU A 64 8.64 -2.24 -9.77
C GLU A 64 8.96 -1.27 -8.63
N PHE A 65 8.43 -0.05 -8.67
CA PHE A 65 8.72 1.00 -7.70
C PHE A 65 8.61 0.57 -6.22
N PRO A 66 7.50 -0.06 -5.77
CA PRO A 66 7.38 -0.48 -4.36
C PRO A 66 8.36 -1.61 -3.97
N LEU A 67 8.96 -2.31 -4.94
CA LEU A 67 9.93 -3.39 -4.71
C LEU A 67 11.38 -2.89 -4.65
N LYS A 68 11.62 -1.59 -4.82
CA LYS A 68 12.96 -0.97 -4.72
C LYS A 68 13.08 -0.05 -3.48
N PRO A 69 12.74 -0.49 -2.25
CA PRO A 69 12.83 0.37 -1.09
C PRO A 69 14.30 0.64 -0.72
N LYS A 70 14.58 1.85 -0.20
CA LYS A 70 15.96 2.24 0.20
C LYS A 70 16.50 1.43 1.38
N ILE A 71 15.63 0.79 2.15
CA ILE A 71 15.95 0.15 3.44
C ILE A 71 16.13 -1.38 3.27
N ARG A 72 15.55 -1.98 2.22
CA ARG A 72 15.62 -3.43 1.96
C ARG A 72 15.96 -3.67 0.49
N ARG A 73 17.11 -4.30 0.25
CA ARG A 73 17.49 -4.70 -1.10
C ARG A 73 16.75 -5.98 -1.49
N ILE A 74 16.04 -5.92 -2.62
CA ILE A 74 15.48 -7.09 -3.29
C ILE A 74 16.30 -7.31 -4.56
N GLU A 75 16.66 -8.55 -4.85
CA GLU A 75 17.50 -8.84 -6.01
C GLU A 75 16.76 -8.56 -7.33
N PRO A 76 17.44 -8.03 -8.37
CA PRO A 76 16.78 -7.64 -9.62
C PRO A 76 15.96 -8.76 -10.28
N ASP A 77 16.46 -9.99 -10.24
CA ASP A 77 15.77 -11.16 -10.80
C ASP A 77 14.49 -11.51 -10.02
N GLU A 78 14.50 -11.29 -8.71
CA GLU A 78 13.32 -11.48 -7.87
C GLU A 78 12.25 -10.42 -8.17
N ILE A 79 12.66 -9.15 -8.34
CA ILE A 79 11.76 -8.07 -8.75
C ILE A 79 11.10 -8.42 -10.10
N LYS A 80 11.91 -8.83 -11.08
CA LYS A 80 11.44 -9.22 -12.41
C LYS A 80 10.41 -10.35 -12.31
N SER A 81 10.73 -11.43 -11.60
CA SER A 81 9.84 -12.58 -11.42
C SER A 81 8.50 -12.19 -10.77
N ARG A 82 8.54 -11.36 -9.72
CA ARG A 82 7.33 -10.88 -9.02
C ARG A 82 6.45 -10.03 -9.94
N VAL A 83 7.05 -9.11 -10.70
CA VAL A 83 6.32 -8.22 -11.61
C VAL A 83 5.71 -8.99 -12.78
N ASP A 84 6.46 -9.90 -13.41
CA ASP A 84 5.97 -10.71 -14.53
C ASP A 84 4.76 -11.55 -14.11
N ARG A 85 4.79 -12.12 -12.89
CA ARG A 85 3.67 -12.87 -12.32
C ARG A 85 2.42 -12.00 -12.14
N VAL A 86 2.56 -10.78 -11.63
CA VAL A 86 1.45 -9.86 -11.41
C VAL A 86 0.89 -9.35 -12.73
N ALA A 87 1.75 -8.97 -13.67
CA ALA A 87 1.34 -8.49 -15.00
C ALA A 87 0.51 -9.54 -15.75
N LYS A 88 0.94 -10.81 -15.70
CA LYS A 88 0.19 -11.94 -16.27
C LYS A 88 -1.16 -12.15 -15.59
N THR A 89 -1.19 -12.09 -14.25
CA THR A 89 -2.43 -12.27 -13.46
C THR A 89 -3.46 -11.19 -13.81
N LEU A 90 -3.00 -9.96 -14.01
CA LEU A 90 -3.83 -8.80 -14.32
C LEU A 90 -4.08 -8.61 -15.84
N ARG A 91 -3.45 -9.42 -16.71
CA ARG A 91 -3.55 -9.36 -18.18
C ARG A 91 -3.13 -8.00 -18.76
N ILE A 92 -1.99 -7.49 -18.30
CA ILE A 92 -1.42 -6.18 -18.69
C ILE A 92 0.02 -6.32 -19.21
N GLU A 93 0.33 -7.47 -19.79
CA GLU A 93 1.61 -7.77 -20.45
C GLU A 93 1.79 -7.03 -21.78
#